data_AF-A0A8T9D593-F1
#
_entry.id   AF-A0A8T9D593-F1
#
_cell.length_a   1.000
_cell.length_b   1.000
_cell.length_c   1.000
_cell.angle_alpha   90.00
_cell.angle_beta   90.00
_cell.angle_gamma   90.00
#
_symmetry.space_group_name_H-M   'P 1'
#
loop_
_entity.id
_entity.type
_entity.pdbx_description
1 polymer ?
#
loop_
_entity_poly.entity_id
_entity_poly.type
_entity_poly.pdbx_seq_one_letter_code
_entity_poly.pdbx_strand_id
1 'polypeptide(L)'
;MKITLVLFMLIPATANANELADVVPSGSNPRIVRTVDFVNKLMATTMLCENAIGREQYQAARQIGLSRFTEYAGKEKALEYIKGIEQRFSADPRMMTMQKTADRLKCTERINDIYFEYSDL
;
A
#
# COMPACT_ATOMS: atom_id res chain seq x y z
N MET A 1 1.76 -32.37 35.75
CA MET A 1 1.89 -31.87 34.36
C MET A 1 1.18 -30.53 34.28
N LYS A 2 1.87 -29.44 33.94
CA LYS A 2 1.27 -28.11 33.74
C LYS A 2 0.68 -28.04 32.34
N ILE A 3 -0.62 -27.73 32.23
CA ILE A 3 -1.26 -27.35 30.97
C ILE A 3 -0.96 -25.87 30.75
N THR A 4 -0.10 -25.58 29.78
CA THR A 4 0.21 -24.22 29.35
C THR A 4 -0.95 -23.72 28.49
N LEU A 5 -1.68 -22.72 29.00
CA LEU A 5 -2.74 -22.03 28.28
C LEU A 5 -2.09 -21.21 27.16
N VAL A 6 -2.21 -21.65 25.90
CA VAL A 6 -1.82 -20.82 24.75
C VAL A 6 -2.97 -19.85 24.48
N LEU A 7 -2.83 -18.64 25.00
CA LEU A 7 -3.66 -17.51 24.65
C LEU A 7 -3.37 -17.16 23.18
N PHE A 8 -4.20 -17.65 22.24
CA PHE A 8 -4.15 -17.18 20.87
C PHE A 8 -4.57 -15.71 20.86
N MET A 9 -3.59 -14.83 20.63
CA MET A 9 -3.82 -13.42 20.36
C MET A 9 -4.75 -13.29 19.16
N LEU A 10 -5.94 -12.73 19.39
CA LEU A 10 -6.73 -12.06 18.37
C LEU A 10 -5.90 -10.87 17.88
N ILE A 11 -5.10 -11.09 16.83
CA ILE A 11 -4.44 -9.98 16.13
C ILE A 11 -5.56 -9.12 15.54
N PRO A 12 -5.61 -7.82 15.83
CA PRO A 12 -6.78 -7.01 15.54
C PRO A 12 -6.86 -6.76 14.04
N ALA A 13 -7.94 -7.20 13.40
CA ALA A 13 -8.36 -6.67 12.10
C ALA A 13 -8.66 -5.16 12.15
N THR A 14 -8.68 -4.56 13.35
CA THR A 14 -8.96 -3.14 13.62
C THR A 14 -7.74 -2.22 13.49
N ALA A 15 -6.52 -2.73 13.31
CA ALA A 15 -5.34 -1.89 13.12
C ALA A 15 -5.34 -1.11 11.77
N ASN A 16 -6.18 -1.49 10.81
CA ASN A 16 -6.12 -0.95 9.44
C ASN A 16 -6.94 0.33 9.19
N ALA A 17 -8.01 0.56 9.95
CA ALA A 17 -8.83 1.77 9.79
C ALA A 17 -8.22 2.98 10.54
N ASN A 18 -7.53 2.72 11.65
CA ASN A 18 -6.96 3.76 12.49
C ASN A 18 -5.76 4.46 11.83
N GLU A 19 -4.87 3.74 11.12
CA GLU A 19 -3.71 4.36 10.47
C GLU A 19 -4.11 5.34 9.35
N LEU A 20 -5.19 5.05 8.61
CA LEU A 20 -5.69 5.95 7.57
C LEU A 20 -6.35 7.20 8.18
N ALA A 21 -7.07 7.02 9.28
CA ALA A 21 -7.73 8.10 10.02
C ALA A 21 -6.75 9.01 10.77
N ASP A 22 -5.61 8.47 11.22
CA ASP A 22 -4.53 9.22 11.85
C ASP A 22 -3.76 10.10 10.84
N VAL A 23 -3.74 9.69 9.57
CA VAL A 23 -3.10 10.43 8.47
C VAL A 23 -4.05 11.46 7.84
N VAL A 24 -5.34 11.14 7.75
CA VAL A 24 -6.36 11.98 7.13
C VAL A 24 -7.38 12.40 8.18
N PRO A 25 -7.18 13.55 8.86
CA PRO A 25 -8.12 14.03 9.87
C PRO A 25 -9.53 14.19 9.31
N SER A 26 -10.54 13.93 10.15
CA SER A 26 -11.95 14.16 9.78
C SER A 26 -12.16 15.61 9.33
N GLY A 27 -12.76 15.81 8.14
CA GLY A 27 -12.92 17.13 7.52
C GLY A 27 -11.74 17.56 6.62
N SER A 28 -10.78 16.67 6.35
CA SER A 28 -9.67 16.94 5.43
C SER A 28 -10.16 17.30 4.02
N ASN A 29 -9.37 18.14 3.34
CA ASN A 29 -9.60 18.48 1.94
C ASN A 29 -9.77 17.20 1.09
N PRO A 30 -10.82 17.08 0.26
CA PRO A 30 -11.03 15.89 -0.59
C PRO A 30 -9.83 15.50 -1.44
N ARG A 31 -8.99 16.46 -1.85
CA ARG A 31 -7.74 16.20 -2.59
C ARG A 31 -6.74 15.39 -1.75
N ILE A 32 -6.63 15.65 -0.45
CA ILE A 32 -5.73 14.92 0.46
C ILE A 32 -6.19 13.47 0.59
N VAL A 33 -7.49 13.26 0.81
CA VAL A 33 -8.11 11.93 0.89
C VAL A 33 -7.80 11.12 -0.37
N ARG A 34 -7.98 11.75 -1.54
CA ARG A 34 -7.71 11.11 -2.84
C ARG A 34 -6.23 10.83 -3.07
N THR A 35 -5.31 11.72 -2.65
CA THR A 35 -3.87 11.43 -2.74
C THR A 35 -3.47 10.24 -1.87
N VAL A 36 -3.99 10.16 -0.64
CA VAL A 36 -3.70 9.04 0.27
C VAL A 36 -4.23 7.73 -0.31
N ASP A 37 -5.43 7.76 -0.89
CA ASP A 37 -6.03 6.60 -1.54
C ASP A 37 -5.25 6.17 -2.81
N PHE A 38 -4.84 7.13 -3.64
CA PHE A 38 -3.95 6.89 -4.78
C PHE A 38 -2.65 6.19 -4.36
N VAL A 39 -1.95 6.74 -3.35
CA VAL A 39 -0.69 6.19 -2.85
C VAL A 39 -0.88 4.78 -2.32
N ASN A 40 -1.97 4.55 -1.55
CA ASN A 40 -2.29 3.24 -1.02
C ASN A 40 -2.55 2.22 -2.15
N LYS A 41 -3.40 2.54 -3.13
CA LYS A 41 -3.72 1.66 -4.25
C LYS A 41 -2.50 1.38 -5.12
N LEU A 42 -1.70 2.40 -5.43
CA LEU A 42 -0.49 2.27 -6.24
C LEU A 42 0.54 1.37 -5.55
N MET A 43 0.81 1.59 -4.27
CA MET A 43 1.77 0.79 -3.51
C MET A 43 1.31 -0.64 -3.30
N ALA A 44 0.06 -0.84 -2.88
CA ALA A 44 -0.52 -2.16 -2.71
C ALA A 44 -0.44 -2.98 -4.01
N THR A 45 -0.82 -2.38 -5.14
CA THR A 45 -0.83 -3.05 -6.44
C THR A 45 0.59 -3.38 -6.90
N THR A 46 1.53 -2.45 -6.79
CA THR A 46 2.92 -2.69 -7.24
C THR A 46 3.66 -3.72 -6.39
N MET A 47 3.35 -3.81 -5.09
CA MET A 47 3.87 -4.87 -4.22
C MET A 47 3.32 -6.24 -4.57
N LEU A 48 2.00 -6.38 -4.69
CA LEU A 48 1.38 -7.64 -5.13
C LEU A 48 1.97 -8.10 -6.47
N CYS A 49 2.35 -7.15 -7.31
CA CYS A 49 2.92 -7.37 -8.63
C CYS A 49 4.45 -7.44 -8.68
N GLU A 50 5.20 -7.30 -7.58
CA GLU A 50 6.66 -7.13 -7.59
C GLU A 50 7.36 -8.23 -8.43
N ASN A 51 6.92 -9.48 -8.28
CA ASN A 51 7.43 -10.64 -9.01
C ASN A 51 7.12 -10.62 -10.52
N ALA A 52 6.11 -9.87 -10.96
CA ALA A 52 5.64 -9.80 -12.34
C ALA A 52 6.14 -8.54 -13.08
N ILE A 53 6.09 -7.37 -12.45
CA ILE A 53 6.55 -6.11 -13.05
C ILE A 53 8.06 -5.96 -12.92
N GLY A 54 8.65 -6.41 -11.80
CA GLY A 54 10.06 -6.26 -11.48
C GLY A 54 10.31 -5.20 -10.41
N ARG A 55 11.49 -5.30 -9.78
CA ARG A 55 11.90 -4.45 -8.65
C ARG A 55 12.01 -2.96 -9.04
N GLU A 56 12.39 -2.68 -10.28
CA GLU A 56 12.58 -1.30 -10.77
C GLU A 56 11.26 -0.53 -10.83
N GLN A 57 10.20 -1.12 -11.41
CA GLN A 57 8.87 -0.51 -11.45
C GLN A 57 8.29 -0.34 -10.05
N TYR A 58 8.55 -1.28 -9.15
CA TYR A 58 8.19 -1.14 -7.74
C TYR A 58 8.86 0.08 -7.10
N GLN A 59 10.18 0.24 -7.27
CA GLN A 59 10.91 1.40 -6.74
C GLN A 59 10.43 2.73 -7.36
N ALA A 60 10.08 2.73 -8.64
CA ALA A 60 9.50 3.91 -9.30
C ALA A 60 8.14 4.29 -8.69
N ALA A 61 7.23 3.31 -8.52
CA ALA A 61 5.93 3.53 -7.87
C ALA A 61 6.09 4.03 -6.44
N ARG A 62 7.06 3.49 -5.70
CA ARG A 62 7.43 3.94 -4.34
C ARG A 62 7.88 5.39 -4.32
N GLN A 63 8.71 5.81 -5.26
CA GLN A 63 9.14 7.21 -5.35
C GLN A 63 7.99 8.14 -5.72
N ILE A 64 7.11 7.75 -6.63
CA ILE A 64 5.91 8.52 -7.00
C ILE A 64 4.99 8.67 -5.78
N GLY A 65 4.69 7.57 -5.10
CA GLY A 65 3.86 7.58 -3.89
C GLY A 65 4.46 8.47 -2.80
N LEU A 66 5.78 8.37 -2.58
CA LEU A 66 6.49 9.20 -1.61
C LEU A 66 6.44 10.68 -1.99
N SER A 67 6.72 11.03 -3.25
CA SER A 67 6.71 12.41 -3.73
C SER A 67 5.34 13.03 -3.54
N ARG A 68 4.29 12.36 -4.03
CA ARG A 68 2.91 12.86 -3.95
C ARG A 68 2.43 12.97 -2.52
N PHE A 69 2.79 12.04 -1.64
CA PHE A 69 2.35 12.09 -0.26
C PHE A 69 3.12 13.10 0.60
N THR A 70 4.41 13.33 0.29
CA THR A 70 5.25 14.32 0.98
C THR A 70 4.70 15.74 0.85
N GLU A 71 4.04 16.07 -0.26
CA GLU A 71 3.35 17.35 -0.48
C GLU A 71 2.30 17.66 0.60
N TYR A 72 1.71 16.64 1.23
CA TYR A 72 0.60 16.80 2.17
C TYR A 72 0.96 16.47 3.62
N ALA A 73 1.69 15.38 3.86
CA ALA A 73 1.96 14.90 5.23
C ALA A 73 3.39 15.21 5.71
N GLY A 74 4.27 15.73 4.85
CA GLY A 74 5.70 15.84 5.11
C GLY A 74 6.44 14.50 4.97
N LYS A 75 7.76 14.59 4.79
CA LYS A 75 8.60 13.44 4.39
C LYS A 75 8.61 12.29 5.40
N GLU A 76 8.69 12.59 6.70
CA GLU A 76 8.81 11.57 7.74
C GLU A 76 7.54 10.72 7.86
N LYS A 77 6.38 11.37 7.95
CA LYS A 77 5.08 10.68 7.94
C LYS A 77 4.86 9.92 6.64
N ALA A 78 5.29 10.47 5.50
CA ALA A 78 5.18 9.79 4.22
C ALA A 78 5.99 8.49 4.17
N LEU A 79 7.20 8.50 4.72
CA LEU A 79 8.04 7.31 4.84
C LEU A 79 7.44 6.27 5.80
N GLU A 80 6.92 6.70 6.95
CA GLU A 80 6.28 5.81 7.93
C GLU A 80 5.06 5.11 7.33
N TYR A 81 4.18 5.86 6.67
CA TYR A 81 2.99 5.32 6.03
C TYR A 81 3.33 4.31 4.91
N ILE A 82 4.28 4.66 4.03
CA ILE A 82 4.72 3.75 2.97
C ILE A 82 5.35 2.48 3.57
N LYS A 83 6.16 2.62 4.62
CA LYS A 83 6.72 1.47 5.34
C LYS A 83 5.64 0.59 5.96
N GLY A 84 4.56 1.16 6.49
CA GLY A 84 3.39 0.43 6.97
C GLY A 84 2.69 -0.36 5.86
N ILE A 85 2.55 0.23 4.66
CA ILE A 85 2.07 -0.51 3.47
C ILE A 85 3.03 -1.67 3.16
N GLU A 86 4.34 -1.40 3.10
CA GLU A 86 5.37 -2.42 2.82
C GLU A 86 5.32 -3.61 3.77
N GLN A 87 5.21 -3.35 5.07
CA GLN A 87 5.15 -4.40 6.08
C GLN A 87 3.88 -5.26 5.98
N ARG A 88 2.74 -4.65 5.67
CA ARG A 88 1.46 -5.38 5.53
C ARG A 88 1.47 -6.32 4.34
N PHE A 89 1.95 -5.86 3.18
CA PHE A 89 1.94 -6.67 1.97
C PHE A 89 3.08 -7.69 1.93
N SER A 90 4.25 -7.39 2.49
CA SER A 90 5.32 -8.40 2.63
C SER A 90 4.93 -9.58 3.53
N ALA A 91 3.98 -9.39 4.45
CA ALA A 91 3.39 -10.45 5.25
C ALA A 91 2.26 -11.22 4.52
N ASP A 92 1.82 -10.77 3.33
CA ASP A 92 0.75 -11.41 2.58
C ASP A 92 1.26 -12.61 1.77
N PRO A 93 0.86 -13.85 2.11
CA PRO A 93 1.34 -15.05 1.42
C PRO A 93 0.96 -15.10 -0.07
N ARG A 94 -0.04 -14.30 -0.51
CA ARG A 94 -0.43 -14.19 -1.93
C ARG A 94 0.65 -13.55 -2.79
N MET A 95 1.59 -12.81 -2.18
CA MET A 95 2.72 -12.23 -2.91
C MET A 95 3.68 -13.28 -3.49
N MET A 96 3.65 -14.53 -3.01
CA MET A 96 4.60 -15.57 -3.43
C MET A 96 4.18 -16.36 -4.69
N THR A 97 2.99 -16.13 -5.26
CA THR A 97 2.37 -17.07 -6.22
C THR A 97 1.83 -16.46 -7.53
N MET A 98 2.46 -15.41 -8.09
CA MET A 98 2.09 -14.92 -9.44
C MET A 98 2.99 -15.50 -10.55
N GLN A 99 2.36 -16.00 -11.62
CA GLN A 99 2.95 -16.63 -12.80
C GLN A 99 3.28 -15.58 -13.88
N LYS A 100 4.55 -15.53 -14.30
CA LYS A 100 5.25 -14.33 -14.81
C LYS A 100 4.65 -13.55 -15.99
N THR A 101 3.95 -14.15 -16.95
CA THR A 101 3.60 -13.42 -18.20
C THR A 101 2.18 -12.88 -18.21
N ALA A 102 1.18 -13.72 -17.92
CA ALA A 102 -0.22 -13.28 -17.86
C ALA A 102 -0.47 -12.30 -16.71
N ASP A 103 0.24 -12.49 -15.60
CA ASP A 103 0.12 -11.62 -14.43
C ASP A 103 0.83 -10.28 -14.67
N ARG A 104 1.87 -10.22 -15.51
CA ARG A 104 2.54 -8.96 -15.85
C ARG A 104 1.64 -8.01 -16.64
N LEU A 105 0.91 -8.50 -17.65
CA LEU A 105 -0.04 -7.67 -18.43
C LEU A 105 -1.14 -7.11 -17.52
N LYS A 106 -1.77 -7.97 -16.73
CA LYS A 106 -2.81 -7.58 -15.75
C LYS A 106 -2.29 -6.60 -14.70
N CYS A 107 -1.05 -6.79 -14.24
CA CYS A 107 -0.41 -5.88 -13.30
C CYS A 107 -0.18 -4.50 -13.92
N THR A 108 0.23 -4.45 -15.19
CA THR A 108 0.46 -3.20 -15.91
C THR A 108 -0.85 -2.46 -16.16
N GLU A 109 -1.89 -3.18 -16.58
CA GLU A 109 -3.25 -2.64 -16.75
C GLU A 109 -3.78 -2.04 -15.46
N ARG A 110 -3.70 -2.77 -14.33
CA ARG A 110 -4.15 -2.25 -13.02
C ARG A 110 -3.39 -1.01 -12.56
N ILE A 111 -2.08 -0.96 -12.80
CA ILE A 111 -1.27 0.20 -12.46
C ILE A 111 -1.69 1.40 -13.33
N ASN A 112 -1.93 1.18 -14.62
CA ASN A 112 -2.43 2.21 -15.53
C ASN A 112 -3.83 2.67 -15.13
N ASP A 113 -4.73 1.76 -14.75
CA ASP A 113 -6.07 2.10 -14.29
C ASP A 113 -6.02 3.01 -13.06
N ILE A 114 -5.10 2.77 -12.13
CA ILE A 114 -4.87 3.67 -10.99
C ILE A 114 -4.36 5.03 -11.49
N TYR A 115 -3.39 5.07 -12.41
CA TYR A 115 -2.96 6.37 -12.96
C TYR A 115 -4.09 7.13 -13.67
N PHE A 116 -4.96 6.44 -14.41
CA PHE A 116 -6.11 7.05 -15.08
C PHE A 116 -7.18 7.53 -14.08
N GLU A 117 -7.53 6.71 -13.08
CA GLU A 117 -8.51 7.01 -12.03
C GLU A 117 -8.16 8.29 -11.25
N TYR A 118 -6.85 8.56 -11.09
CA TYR A 118 -6.33 9.72 -10.35
C TYR A 118 -5.57 10.71 -11.23
N SER A 119 -5.86 10.73 -12.54
CA SER A 119 -5.17 11.60 -13.51
C SER A 119 -5.32 13.10 -13.25
N ASP A 120 -6.31 13.49 -12.44
CA ASP A 120 -6.56 14.88 -12.04
C ASP A 120 -5.77 15.33 -10.79
N LEU A 121 -4.99 14.43 -10.15
CA LEU A 121 -4.12 14.73 -9.01
C LEU A 121 -2.71 15.22 -9.40
#